data_AF-A0A7N2QYS7-F1
#
_entry.id   AF-A0A7N2QYS7-F1
#
_cell.length_a   1.000
_cell.length_b   1.000
_cell.length_c   1.000
_cell.angle_alpha   90.00
_cell.angle_beta   90.00
_cell.angle_gamma   90.00
#
_symmetry.space_group_name_H-M   'P 1'
#
loop_
_entity.id
_entity.type
_entity.pdbx_description
1 polymer ?
#
loop_
_entity_poly.entity_id
_entity_poly.type
_entity_poly.pdbx_seq_one_letter_code
_entity_poly.pdbx_strand_id
1 'polypeptide(L)'
;MVKQSTTMSSLTANDDCLGWAARDASGVLSPYNFSRRHEIAGIVKEVGSNVHHFKVGDHVGVGTYVNSCRDCEYCNDGLEVHCVKELVYTFNRVDVDGTITKGGYSSYIVVHER
;
A
#
# COMPACT_ATOMS: atom_id res chain seq x y z
N MET A 1 0.33 -13.72 2.77
CA MET A 1 0.95 -12.41 2.46
C MET A 1 1.80 -12.54 1.20
N VAL A 2 1.75 -11.53 0.34
CA VAL A 2 2.55 -11.37 -0.87
C VAL A 2 3.48 -10.19 -0.65
N LYS A 3 4.79 -10.39 -0.80
CA LYS A 3 5.78 -9.33 -0.80
C LYS A 3 6.14 -9.00 -2.23
N GLN A 4 5.95 -7.75 -2.62
CA GLN A 4 6.33 -7.27 -3.95
C GLN A 4 7.40 -6.20 -3.86
N SER A 5 8.33 -6.19 -4.80
CA SER A 5 9.18 -5.02 -5.02
C SER A 5 8.35 -3.94 -5.66
N THR A 6 8.48 -2.71 -5.19
CA THR A 6 7.84 -1.55 -5.79
C THR A 6 8.70 -1.09 -6.98
N THR A 7 8.12 -1.08 -8.15
CA THR A 7 8.73 -0.47 -9.33
C THR A 7 8.30 0.98 -9.37
N MET A 8 9.24 1.89 -9.20
CA MET A 8 9.03 3.30 -9.55
C MET A 8 8.82 3.37 -11.06
N SER A 9 7.56 3.29 -11.52
CA SER A 9 7.25 3.57 -12.91
C SER A 9 7.49 5.07 -13.14
N SER A 10 8.52 5.36 -13.93
CA SER A 10 8.92 6.70 -14.39
C SER A 10 7.98 7.20 -15.50
N LEU A 11 6.67 7.12 -15.30
CA LEU A 11 5.71 7.72 -16.22
C LEU A 11 5.43 9.14 -15.74
N THR A 12 6.00 10.09 -16.50
CA THR A 12 6.08 11.56 -16.31
C THR A 12 6.73 12.01 -15.00
N ALA A 13 8.07 12.02 -15.01
CA ALA A 13 8.96 12.39 -13.92
C ALA A 13 8.99 13.90 -13.57
N ASN A 14 7.88 14.66 -13.67
CA ASN A 14 7.95 16.12 -13.43
C ASN A 14 6.84 16.79 -12.62
N ASP A 15 5.81 16.06 -12.15
CA ASP A 15 4.80 16.66 -11.27
C ASP A 15 4.92 16.11 -9.83
N ASP A 16 6.06 16.40 -9.20
CA ASP A 16 6.18 16.31 -7.76
C ASP A 16 5.16 17.26 -7.12
N CYS A 17 4.35 16.76 -6.18
CA CYS A 17 3.51 17.65 -5.37
C CYS A 17 4.41 18.37 -4.36
N LEU A 18 4.36 19.70 -4.37
CA LEU A 18 5.05 20.53 -3.40
C LEU A 18 4.22 20.61 -2.11
N GLY A 19 4.73 20.03 -1.03
CA GLY A 19 4.17 20.12 0.32
C GLY A 19 5.14 20.76 1.31
N TRP A 20 4.69 20.97 2.54
CA TRP A 20 5.52 21.44 3.65
C TRP A 20 5.45 20.42 4.78
N ALA A 21 6.60 19.91 5.22
CA ALA A 21 6.67 18.92 6.29
C ALA A 21 7.81 19.24 7.26
N ALA A 22 7.57 18.98 8.55
CA ALA A 22 8.62 18.94 9.56
C ALA A 22 9.41 17.65 9.39
N ARG A 23 10.74 17.76 9.25
CA ARG A 23 11.63 16.61 9.02
C ARG A 23 12.37 16.17 10.28
N ASP A 24 12.21 16.92 11.37
CA ASP A 24 12.79 16.64 12.67
C ASP A 24 11.90 17.17 13.80
N ALA A 25 12.33 16.93 15.03
CA ALA A 25 11.59 17.30 16.23
C ALA A 25 11.52 18.83 16.48
N SER A 26 12.22 19.66 15.70
CA SER A 26 12.11 21.12 15.83
C SER A 26 10.76 21.65 15.34
N GLY A 27 10.03 20.88 14.52
CA GLY A 27 8.76 21.29 13.94
C GLY A 27 8.89 22.32 12.82
N VAL A 28 10.12 22.68 12.42
CA VAL A 28 10.35 23.63 11.33
C VAL A 28 9.92 23.01 10.01
N LEU A 29 8.94 23.65 9.36
CA LEU A 29 8.42 23.20 8.08
C LEU A 29 9.41 23.55 6.96
N SER A 30 9.72 22.56 6.12
CA SER A 30 10.53 22.74 4.92
C SER A 30 9.77 22.24 3.69
N PRO A 31 9.98 22.85 2.51
CA PRO A 31 9.46 22.32 1.26
C PRO A 31 9.83 20.85 1.08
N TYR A 32 8.86 20.04 0.68
CA TYR A 32 9.01 18.62 0.46
C TYR A 32 8.29 18.23 -0.83
N ASN A 33 9.05 17.64 -1.74
CA ASN A 33 8.49 17.02 -2.93
C ASN A 33 8.03 15.62 -2.55
N PHE A 34 6.77 15.33 -2.85
CA PHE A 34 6.20 13.99 -2.71
C PHE A 34 5.28 13.71 -3.89
N SER A 35 5.24 12.46 -4.34
CA SER A 35 4.23 12.06 -5.32
C SER A 35 2.90 11.77 -4.59
N ARG A 36 1.77 11.61 -5.29
CA ARG A 36 0.47 11.19 -4.71
C ARG A 36 0.20 9.68 -4.93
N ARG A 37 1.21 8.82 -4.83
CA ARG A 37 1.06 7.40 -5.20
C ARG A 37 0.45 6.56 -4.07
N HIS A 38 -0.81 6.24 -4.25
CA HIS A 38 -1.43 5.01 -3.75
C HIS A 38 -1.52 3.94 -4.85
N GLU A 39 -0.83 4.19 -5.96
CA GLU A 39 -0.77 3.37 -7.17
C GLU A 39 0.60 2.71 -7.20
N ILE A 40 0.69 1.53 -6.58
CA ILE A 40 1.93 0.79 -6.44
C ILE A 40 1.93 -0.30 -7.51
N ALA A 41 2.89 -0.27 -8.44
CA ALA A 41 3.14 -1.36 -9.38
C ALA A 41 4.44 -2.07 -9.04
N GLY A 42 4.53 -3.37 -9.25
CA GLY A 42 5.67 -4.14 -8.79
C GLY A 42 5.76 -5.55 -9.33
N ILE A 43 6.74 -6.29 -8.82
CA ILE A 43 6.96 -7.71 -9.11
C ILE A 43 6.97 -8.47 -7.79
N VAL A 44 6.24 -9.58 -7.72
CA VAL A 44 6.23 -10.47 -6.55
C VAL A 44 7.63 -11.03 -6.31
N LYS A 45 8.17 -10.80 -5.10
CA LYS A 45 9.46 -11.30 -4.64
C LYS A 45 9.35 -12.51 -3.73
N GLU A 46 8.28 -12.59 -2.95
CA GLU A 46 8.05 -13.67 -1.99
C GLU A 46 6.55 -13.85 -1.76
N VAL A 47 6.15 -15.09 -1.50
CA VAL A 47 4.77 -15.46 -1.20
C VAL A 47 4.73 -16.34 0.04
N GLY A 48 3.74 -16.14 0.90
CA GLY A 48 3.49 -17.01 2.05
C GLY A 48 2.98 -18.39 1.64
N SER A 49 3.04 -19.37 2.53
CA SER A 49 2.65 -20.77 2.26
C SER A 49 1.19 -20.95 1.84
N ASN A 50 0.31 -20.05 2.28
CA ASN A 50 -1.13 -20.10 2.00
C ASN A 50 -1.51 -19.16 0.83
N VAL A 51 -0.53 -18.75 0.03
CA VAL A 51 -0.75 -17.93 -1.17
C VAL A 51 -1.03 -18.84 -2.36
N HIS A 52 -2.13 -18.61 -3.07
CA HIS A 52 -2.54 -19.46 -4.19
C HIS A 52 -2.76 -18.70 -5.51
N HIS A 53 -2.93 -17.38 -5.48
CA HIS A 53 -3.28 -16.61 -6.68
C HIS A 53 -2.11 -15.90 -7.33
N PHE A 54 -0.99 -15.79 -6.61
CA PHE A 54 0.23 -15.15 -7.07
C PHE A 54 1.45 -16.06 -6.90
N LYS A 55 2.44 -15.89 -7.78
CA LYS A 55 3.76 -16.54 -7.69
C LYS A 55 4.87 -15.52 -7.86
N VAL A 56 6.07 -15.88 -7.39
CA VAL A 56 7.29 -15.08 -7.59
C VAL A 56 7.48 -14.79 -9.08
N GLY A 57 7.74 -13.53 -9.41
CA GLY A 57 7.90 -13.05 -10.79
C GLY A 57 6.64 -12.44 -11.41
N ASP A 58 5.46 -12.57 -10.79
CA ASP A 58 4.24 -11.95 -11.31
C ASP A 58 4.30 -10.42 -11.20
N HIS A 59 3.80 -9.73 -12.25
CA HIS A 59 3.58 -8.30 -12.25
C HIS A 59 2.24 -7.98 -11.57
N VAL A 60 2.26 -7.12 -10.57
CA VAL A 60 1.14 -6.89 -9.66
C VAL A 60 1.00 -5.42 -9.30
N GLY A 61 -0.22 -5.03 -8.93
CA GLY A 61 -0.56 -3.71 -8.43
C GLY A 61 -1.11 -3.77 -7.01
N VAL A 62 -0.81 -2.77 -6.18
CA VAL A 62 -1.47 -2.53 -4.90
C VAL A 62 -2.13 -1.16 -4.93
N GLY A 63 -3.42 -1.16 -4.61
CA GLY A 63 -4.27 0.04 -4.61
C GLY A 63 -4.25 0.79 -3.28
N THR A 64 -5.36 1.47 -3.00
CA THR A 64 -5.54 2.39 -1.86
C THR A 64 -5.81 1.69 -0.53
N TYR A 65 -6.17 0.41 -0.55
CA TYR A 65 -6.34 -0.42 0.64
C TYR A 65 -5.55 -1.73 0.51
N VAL A 66 -5.15 -2.29 1.64
CA VAL A 66 -4.34 -3.51 1.75
C VAL A 66 -5.03 -4.62 2.54
N ASN A 67 -6.11 -4.31 3.25
CA ASN A 67 -6.87 -5.29 4.02
C ASN A 67 -8.31 -4.83 4.31
N SER A 68 -9.16 -5.78 4.70
CA SER A 68 -10.54 -5.57 5.14
C SER A 68 -10.95 -6.66 6.14
N CYS A 69 -12.19 -6.62 6.66
CA CYS A 69 -12.65 -7.60 7.65
C CYS A 69 -12.95 -9.00 7.09
N ARG A 70 -13.17 -9.12 5.77
CA ARG A 70 -13.41 -10.38 5.04
C ARG A 70 -14.63 -11.20 5.47
N ASP A 71 -15.55 -10.61 6.23
CA ASP A 71 -16.72 -11.34 6.76
C ASP A 71 -18.05 -10.56 6.70
N CYS A 72 -18.02 -9.28 6.33
CA CYS A 72 -19.24 -8.48 6.15
C CYS A 72 -19.82 -8.66 4.74
N GLU A 73 -21.09 -8.25 4.55
CA GLU A 73 -21.81 -8.36 3.27
C GLU A 73 -20.99 -7.82 2.08
N TYR A 74 -20.43 -6.62 2.20
CA TYR A 74 -19.61 -6.02 1.16
C TYR A 74 -18.31 -6.79 0.90
N CYS A 75 -17.68 -7.31 1.96
CA CYS A 75 -16.47 -8.10 1.80
C CYS A 75 -16.75 -9.44 1.12
N ASN A 76 -17.89 -10.07 1.40
CA ASN A 76 -18.29 -11.33 0.77
C ASN A 76 -18.66 -11.13 -0.71
N ASP A 77 -19.18 -9.95 -1.06
CA ASP A 77 -19.54 -9.58 -2.44
C ASP A 77 -18.35 -9.05 -3.28
N GLY A 78 -17.14 -8.98 -2.72
CA GLY A 78 -15.97 -8.42 -3.44
C GLY A 78 -16.00 -6.89 -3.57
N LEU A 79 -16.66 -6.23 -2.61
CA LEU A 79 -16.81 -4.78 -2.51
C LEU A 79 -16.11 -4.25 -1.25
N GLU A 80 -14.89 -4.71 -0.95
CA GLU A 80 -14.19 -4.43 0.31
C GLU A 80 -13.94 -2.96 0.58
N VAL A 81 -13.90 -2.13 -0.46
CA VAL A 81 -13.85 -0.67 -0.34
C VAL A 81 -15.02 -0.10 0.47
N HIS A 82 -16.13 -0.86 0.60
CA HIS A 82 -17.30 -0.55 1.41
C HIS A 82 -17.36 -1.35 2.73
N CYS A 83 -16.25 -1.95 3.16
CA CYS A 83 -16.19 -2.68 4.43
C CYS A 83 -16.71 -1.82 5.59
N VAL A 84 -17.71 -2.34 6.31
CA VAL A 84 -18.38 -1.62 7.41
C VAL A 84 -17.72 -1.81 8.76
N LYS A 85 -16.80 -2.78 8.88
CA LYS A 85 -16.10 -3.06 10.14
C LYS A 85 -14.76 -2.33 10.20
N GLU A 86 -13.84 -2.70 9.33
CA GLU A 86 -12.50 -2.09 9.28
C GLU A 86 -11.94 -2.19 7.86
N LEU A 87 -11.59 -1.04 7.27
CA LEU A 87 -10.89 -0.94 5.99
C LEU A 87 -9.47 -0.43 6.25
N VAL A 88 -8.48 -1.25 5.93
CA VAL A 88 -7.07 -0.90 6.17
C VAL A 88 -6.51 -0.25 4.92
N TYR A 89 -6.30 1.07 5.00
CA TYR A 89 -5.65 1.83 3.93
C TYR A 89 -4.16 1.52 3.84
N THR A 90 -3.61 1.65 2.62
CA THR A 90 -2.22 1.34 2.28
C THR A 90 -1.17 2.13 3.08
N PHE A 91 -1.56 3.22 3.72
CA PHE A 91 -0.68 4.03 4.55
C PHE A 91 -1.42 4.68 5.73
N ASN A 92 -0.69 4.95 6.81
CA ASN A 92 -1.17 5.69 7.99
C ASN A 92 -2.46 5.10 8.60
N ARG A 93 -2.51 3.77 8.69
CA ARG A 93 -3.53 3.02 9.43
C ARG A 93 -2.86 1.93 10.26
N VAL A 94 -3.57 1.46 11.28
CA VAL A 94 -3.20 0.26 12.04
C VAL A 94 -3.75 -0.93 11.26
N ASP A 95 -2.90 -1.88 10.90
CA ASP A 95 -3.32 -3.16 10.32
C ASP A 95 -3.74 -4.15 11.42
N VAL A 96 -4.28 -5.30 11.03
CA VAL A 96 -4.77 -6.36 11.93
C VAL A 96 -3.70 -6.93 12.87
N ASP A 97 -2.43 -6.80 12.51
CA ASP A 97 -1.28 -7.22 13.31
C ASP A 97 -0.77 -6.13 14.27
N GLY A 98 -1.42 -4.96 14.30
CA GLY A 98 -1.05 -3.82 15.13
C GLY A 98 0.05 -2.94 14.53
N THR A 99 0.60 -3.27 13.37
CA THR A 99 1.61 -2.44 12.70
C THR A 99 0.98 -1.24 11.99
N ILE A 100 1.76 -0.18 11.79
CA ILE A 100 1.34 0.95 10.97
C ILE A 100 1.64 0.66 9.51
N THR A 101 0.63 0.76 8.64
CA THR A 101 0.80 0.61 7.20
C THR A 101 1.66 1.74 6.63
N LYS A 102 2.66 1.35 5.84
CA LYS A 102 3.63 2.24 5.19
C LYS A 102 3.49 2.02 3.70
N GLY A 103 3.00 3.03 2.98
CA GLY A 103 2.63 2.91 1.57
C GLY A 103 3.82 2.67 0.63
N GLY A 104 3.63 2.94 -0.66
CA GLY A 104 4.58 2.51 -1.71
C GLY A 104 5.90 3.26 -1.81
N TYR A 105 6.21 4.24 -0.95
CA TYR A 105 7.51 4.94 -0.92
C TYR A 105 8.55 4.17 -0.12
N SER A 106 8.68 2.91 -0.49
CA SER A 106 9.59 1.92 0.04
C SER A 106 10.14 1.11 -1.13
N SER A 107 11.15 0.27 -0.91
CA SER A 107 11.64 -0.67 -1.93
C SER A 107 10.76 -1.93 -2.07
N TYR A 108 9.90 -2.18 -1.08
CA TYR A 108 8.94 -3.28 -1.09
C TYR A 108 7.75 -2.99 -0.19
N ILE A 109 6.64 -3.68 -0.46
CA ILE A 109 5.47 -3.72 0.42
C ILE A 109 5.04 -5.17 0.59
N VAL A 110 4.48 -5.50 1.75
CA VAL A 110 3.88 -6.79 2.06
C VAL A 110 2.38 -6.57 2.23
N VAL A 111 1.58 -7.28 1.44
CA VAL A 111 0.11 -7.15 1.44
C VAL A 111 -0.54 -8.53 1.49
N HIS A 112 -1.81 -8.59 1.85
CA HIS A 112 -2.54 -9.85 1.82
C HIS A 112 -2.96 -10.17 0.38
N GLU A 113 -2.90 -11.44 -0.05
CA GLU A 113 -3.57 -11.83 -1.30
C GLU A 113 -5.08 -11.92 -1.05
N ARG A 114 -5.91 -11.46 -1.96
CA ARG A 114 -7.31 -11.85 -1.89
C ARG A 114 -7.50 -13.14 -2.66
#